data_AF-A0A520GVH1-F1
#
_entry.id   AF-A0A520GVH1-F1
#
_cell.length_a   1.000
_cell.length_b   1.000
_cell.length_c   1.000
_cell.angle_alpha   90.00
_cell.angle_beta   90.00
_cell.angle_gamma   90.00
#
_symmetry.space_group_name_H-M   'P 1'
#
loop_
_entity.id
_entity.type
_entity.pdbx_description
1 polymer ?
#
loop_
_entity_poly.entity_id
_entity_poly.type
_entity_poly.pdbx_seq_one_letter_code
_entity_poly.pdbx_strand_id
1 'polypeptide(L)'
;MAGSGGVGARGAPVGKEKTSQRQWRQAAGPGVARGTRPAKSALYDAAGSRRPIIPASTFSPFPVRYTVLALCAAGVAAGLGGLALAPPAFAGPGWIALAAVSGALTILGLRDLRQSRHAILRNYPVVGHLRFLLEYVRPELRQYFIESDREAAPFSRAQRSLVYQRAKGEPDNRPFGTQLDVGETGYEWINHSMQPSRLDGHDFRIVIGGVPAPGAAPGTGCTQPYSASVFNISAMSFGSLSANAVLALNKGAKLGGFAHDTGEGSISRHHRVHGGDLIWEIGSGYFGCREADGRFSESRFEENARDPQVKMIEIKLSQGAKPGHGGVLPGPKVTAEIAEARGVPEGVDCISPSGHGAFSTPVEMMHFIERLRRLSGGKPTGFKFCLGHPWEWFALVKAMQATGITPDFIVVDGAEGGTGAAPVEFIDHVGVPMQEGLLLVHNTLVGTNLRHRIAIGCAGKVITAFDLARVMALGADWCNAGRGFMLALGCIQAQTCHTGFCPTGVTTQDPVRQRALVVPDKAERVRNFHRSTLHALQELVQAAGLAHPRQITAHHIVRRISATEVRLLSNLVMQVAPGALLGPLDDQHTVFRNYWPLASAHSFQAVDPAAYAAAPVTETETAP
;
A
#
# COMPACT_ATOMS: atom_id res chain seq x y z
N MET A 1 26.00 25.19 55.48
CA MET A 1 26.69 24.12 56.22
C MET A 1 27.04 23.06 55.19
N ALA A 2 28.25 23.12 54.61
CA ALA A 2 29.43 22.36 55.02
C ALA A 2 29.18 20.84 54.91
N GLY A 3 29.91 20.05 54.12
CA GLY A 3 31.07 20.29 53.27
C GLY A 3 31.56 18.96 52.65
N SER A 4 32.49 19.07 51.68
CA SER A 4 33.68 18.23 51.37
C SER A 4 33.55 16.70 51.24
N GLY A 5 34.21 15.97 50.33
CA GLY A 5 35.26 16.23 49.32
C GLY A 5 35.27 15.10 48.27
N GLY A 6 35.81 15.27 47.05
CA GLY A 6 37.24 15.09 46.69
C GLY A 6 37.65 13.61 46.86
N VAL A 7 38.01 12.81 45.84
CA VAL A 7 39.26 12.78 45.02
C VAL A 7 38.97 11.86 43.79
N GLY A 8 39.28 12.21 42.52
CA GLY A 8 40.55 11.95 41.79
C GLY A 8 40.93 10.45 41.71
N ALA A 9 41.37 9.80 40.63
CA ALA A 9 41.88 10.22 39.34
C ALA A 9 42.08 8.98 38.41
N ARG A 10 42.06 9.23 37.09
CA ARG A 10 42.91 8.67 36.01
C ARG A 10 43.05 7.14 35.78
N GLY A 11 42.86 6.76 34.50
CA GLY A 11 43.75 5.79 33.82
C GLY A 11 43.07 4.66 33.06
N ALA A 12 42.91 4.80 31.73
CA ALA A 12 42.62 3.70 30.79
C ALA A 12 43.85 2.77 30.65
N PRO A 13 43.70 1.50 30.19
CA PRO A 13 43.65 1.26 28.74
C PRO A 13 42.84 0.03 28.25
N VAL A 14 42.38 0.15 26.99
CA VAL A 14 42.34 -0.83 25.89
C VAL A 14 42.36 -2.34 26.21
N GLY A 15 41.29 -3.04 25.84
CA GLY A 15 41.28 -4.50 25.63
C GLY A 15 40.15 -4.92 24.68
N LYS A 16 40.51 -5.36 23.47
CA LYS A 16 39.61 -6.02 22.51
C LYS A 16 39.21 -7.38 23.08
N GLU A 17 37.92 -7.67 23.22
CA GLU A 17 37.48 -9.06 23.46
C GLU A 17 36.27 -9.44 22.60
N LYS A 18 36.53 -10.36 21.66
CA LYS A 18 35.56 -11.16 20.93
C LYS A 18 35.16 -12.33 21.83
N THR A 19 33.96 -12.34 22.43
CA THR A 19 33.39 -13.61 22.94
C THR A 19 31.93 -13.47 23.34
N SER A 20 31.00 -13.97 22.52
CA SER A 20 29.66 -14.38 23.01
C SER A 20 29.03 -15.46 22.11
N GLN A 21 29.50 -16.70 22.24
CA GLN A 21 28.77 -17.89 21.77
C GLN A 21 28.66 -18.98 22.85
N ARG A 22 28.82 -18.62 24.14
CA ARG A 22 28.91 -19.59 25.25
C ARG A 22 27.98 -19.32 26.43
N GLN A 23 26.83 -18.67 26.21
CA GLN A 23 25.83 -18.44 27.28
C GLN A 23 24.44 -19.04 27.02
N TRP A 24 24.28 -19.95 26.06
CA TRP A 24 23.02 -20.68 25.81
C TRP A 24 23.06 -22.16 26.21
N ARG A 25 23.76 -22.53 27.29
CA ARG A 25 23.90 -23.94 27.70
C ARG A 25 23.62 -24.25 29.18
N GLN A 26 22.87 -23.42 29.89
CA GLN A 26 22.44 -23.75 31.26
C GLN A 26 21.00 -23.30 31.52
N ALA A 27 20.04 -24.11 31.07
CA ALA A 27 18.67 -24.14 31.59
C ALA A 27 17.97 -25.45 31.20
N ALA A 28 18.39 -26.57 31.77
CA ALA A 28 17.59 -27.79 31.85
C ALA A 28 18.07 -28.63 33.04
N GLY A 29 17.21 -28.76 34.06
CA GLY A 29 17.45 -29.55 35.27
C GLY A 29 17.42 -31.07 35.03
N PRO A 30 17.80 -31.87 36.04
CA PRO A 30 18.16 -33.27 35.86
C PRO A 30 16.94 -34.18 36.00
N GLY A 31 16.71 -35.03 35.00
CA GLY A 31 15.68 -36.07 35.09
C GLY A 31 15.72 -37.03 33.91
N VAL A 32 16.18 -38.26 34.20
CA VAL A 32 15.81 -39.51 33.54
C VAL A 32 16.63 -39.96 32.29
N ALA A 33 17.51 -40.93 32.58
CA ALA A 33 17.91 -42.12 31.83
C ALA A 33 18.46 -42.04 30.39
N ARG A 34 19.73 -42.46 30.25
CA ARG A 34 20.35 -42.94 29.01
C ARG A 34 19.60 -44.19 28.49
N GLY A 35 19.19 -44.22 27.23
CA GLY A 35 18.77 -45.46 26.60
C GLY A 35 18.12 -45.30 25.24
N THR A 36 18.71 -45.98 24.24
CA THR A 36 18.17 -46.33 22.91
C THR A 36 18.18 -45.26 21.79
N ARG A 37 18.81 -45.65 20.67
CA ARG A 37 18.87 -44.93 19.39
C ARG A 37 17.46 -44.80 18.79
N PRO A 38 17.13 -43.70 18.07
CA PRO A 38 15.84 -43.59 17.43
C PRO A 38 15.68 -44.64 16.31
N ALA A 39 14.59 -45.38 16.39
CA ALA A 39 14.17 -46.37 15.40
C ALA A 39 13.85 -45.71 14.06
N LYS A 40 14.32 -46.33 12.98
CA LYS A 40 13.98 -46.01 11.58
C LYS A 40 12.49 -46.34 11.34
N SER A 41 11.65 -45.34 11.09
CA SER A 41 10.36 -45.49 10.42
C SER A 41 10.46 -44.81 9.04
N ALA A 42 9.93 -45.30 7.92
CA ALA A 42 9.04 -46.41 7.61
C ALA A 42 9.38 -46.95 6.19
N LEU A 43 9.42 -48.26 6.00
CA LEU A 43 9.72 -48.94 4.71
C LEU A 43 8.85 -50.22 4.52
N TYR A 44 7.58 -50.18 4.94
CA TYR A 44 6.66 -51.32 4.82
C TYR A 44 5.27 -50.86 4.39
N ASP A 45 4.62 -51.65 3.54
CA ASP A 45 3.22 -51.46 3.12
C ASP A 45 2.25 -52.18 4.06
N ALA A 46 0.95 -51.90 3.89
CA ALA A 46 -0.15 -52.36 4.76
C ALA A 46 -0.30 -53.90 4.90
N ALA A 47 0.46 -54.69 4.12
CA ALA A 47 0.54 -56.15 4.22
C ALA A 47 1.87 -56.66 4.82
N GLY A 48 2.74 -55.78 5.37
CA GLY A 48 3.93 -56.18 6.12
C GLY A 48 5.13 -56.67 5.28
N SER A 49 5.04 -56.69 3.95
CA SER A 49 6.19 -56.96 3.06
C SER A 49 7.06 -55.72 2.89
N ARG A 50 8.40 -55.86 2.92
CA ARG A 50 9.35 -54.79 2.57
C ARG A 50 9.04 -54.29 1.16
N ARG A 51 8.88 -52.97 0.98
CA ARG A 51 8.93 -52.38 -0.36
C ARG A 51 10.28 -52.74 -0.98
N PRO A 52 10.34 -53.27 -2.21
CA PRO A 52 11.61 -53.43 -2.89
C PRO A 52 12.26 -52.05 -2.98
N ILE A 53 13.46 -51.91 -2.41
CA ILE A 53 14.34 -50.78 -2.71
C ILE A 53 14.55 -50.85 -4.22
N ILE A 54 14.08 -49.83 -4.94
CA ILE A 54 14.29 -49.74 -6.40
C ILE A 54 15.79 -49.99 -6.63
N PRO A 55 16.17 -51.03 -7.40
CA PRO A 55 17.57 -51.33 -7.61
C PRO A 55 18.23 -50.10 -8.25
N ALA A 56 19.39 -49.71 -7.72
CA ALA A 56 20.17 -48.56 -8.18
C ALA A 56 20.56 -48.64 -9.68
N SER A 57 20.29 -49.77 -10.34
CA SER A 57 20.52 -50.03 -11.76
C SER A 57 19.49 -49.40 -12.70
N THR A 58 18.49 -48.65 -12.21
CA THR A 58 17.51 -47.94 -13.06
C THR A 58 17.82 -46.46 -13.27
N PHE A 59 18.96 -45.97 -12.78
CA PHE A 59 19.45 -44.64 -13.16
C PHE A 59 20.15 -44.73 -14.52
N SER A 60 19.56 -44.10 -15.55
CA SER A 60 20.24 -43.82 -16.82
C SER A 60 21.65 -43.28 -16.55
N PRO A 61 22.71 -43.79 -17.21
CA PRO A 61 24.08 -43.32 -17.01
C PRO A 61 24.24 -41.84 -17.37
N PHE A 62 23.29 -41.29 -18.14
CA PHE A 62 23.14 -39.87 -18.37
C PHE A 62 21.93 -39.32 -17.61
N PRO A 63 22.12 -38.48 -16.59
CA PRO A 63 21.01 -37.81 -15.95
C PRO A 63 20.42 -36.78 -16.93
N VAL A 64 19.09 -36.85 -17.10
CA VAL A 64 18.27 -36.05 -18.06
C VAL A 64 18.61 -34.55 -18.04
N ARG A 65 19.08 -34.05 -16.91
CA ARG A 65 19.50 -32.65 -16.71
C ARG A 65 20.65 -32.17 -17.61
N TYR A 66 21.48 -33.08 -18.15
CA TYR A 66 22.57 -32.74 -19.07
C TYR A 66 22.23 -32.99 -20.54
N THR A 67 21.02 -33.50 -20.84
CA THR A 67 20.64 -33.88 -22.21
C THR A 67 20.77 -32.71 -23.18
N VAL A 68 20.35 -31.50 -22.78
CA VAL A 68 20.45 -30.31 -23.66
C VAL A 68 21.90 -29.93 -23.95
N LEU A 69 22.79 -30.00 -22.96
CA LEU A 69 24.22 -29.76 -23.18
C LEU A 69 24.85 -30.84 -24.06
N ALA A 70 24.48 -32.11 -23.85
CA ALA A 70 24.93 -33.22 -24.69
C ALA A 70 24.45 -33.08 -26.14
N LEU A 71 23.19 -32.64 -26.35
CA LEU A 71 22.65 -32.33 -27.68
C LEU A 71 23.39 -31.15 -28.34
N CYS A 72 23.76 -30.13 -27.56
CA CYS A 72 24.58 -29.02 -28.07
C CYS A 72 25.97 -29.53 -28.50
N ALA A 73 26.63 -30.34 -27.68
CA ALA A 73 27.93 -30.92 -28.03
C ALA A 73 27.85 -31.86 -29.26
N ALA A 74 26.79 -32.66 -29.35
CA ALA A 74 26.50 -33.49 -30.52
C ALA A 74 26.23 -32.65 -31.78
N GLY A 75 25.54 -31.50 -31.63
CA GLY A 75 25.32 -30.53 -32.70
C GLY A 75 26.60 -29.91 -33.23
N VAL A 76 27.60 -29.66 -32.36
CA VAL A 76 28.94 -29.25 -32.80
C VAL A 76 29.59 -30.34 -33.65
N ALA A 77 29.57 -31.59 -33.18
CA ALA A 77 30.15 -32.71 -33.91
C ALA A 77 29.47 -32.94 -35.26
N ALA A 78 28.13 -32.85 -35.32
CA ALA A 78 27.35 -32.95 -36.55
C ALA A 78 27.63 -31.77 -37.50
N GLY A 79 27.74 -30.55 -36.98
CA GLY A 79 28.07 -29.35 -37.74
C GLY A 79 29.45 -29.43 -38.41
N LEU A 80 30.47 -29.82 -37.63
CA LEU A 80 31.83 -30.00 -38.12
C LEU A 80 31.96 -31.21 -39.07
N GLY A 81 31.27 -32.31 -38.75
CA GLY A 81 31.22 -33.50 -39.61
C GLY A 81 30.54 -33.22 -40.95
N GLY A 82 29.44 -32.47 -40.94
CA GLY A 82 28.77 -32.00 -42.17
C GLY A 82 29.67 -31.09 -43.00
N LEU A 83 30.44 -30.20 -42.37
CA LEU A 83 31.40 -29.35 -43.10
C LEU A 83 32.56 -30.15 -43.71
N ALA A 84 33.00 -31.23 -43.06
CA ALA A 84 34.13 -32.04 -43.49
C ALA A 84 33.76 -33.15 -44.50
N LEU A 85 32.55 -33.69 -44.44
CA LEU A 85 32.13 -34.90 -45.17
C LEU A 85 31.00 -34.66 -46.18
N ALA A 86 30.33 -33.50 -46.17
CA ALA A 86 29.25 -33.25 -47.12
C ALA A 86 29.80 -32.98 -48.54
N PRO A 87 29.13 -33.50 -49.58
CA PRO A 87 29.46 -33.12 -50.96
C PRO A 87 29.36 -31.60 -51.15
N PRO A 88 30.13 -31.00 -52.09
CA PRO A 88 30.18 -29.55 -52.29
C PRO A 88 28.80 -28.89 -52.53
N ALA A 89 27.83 -29.64 -53.07
CA ALA A 89 26.46 -29.18 -53.27
C ALA A 89 25.64 -29.03 -51.98
N PHE A 90 26.06 -29.67 -50.87
CA PHE A 90 25.38 -29.68 -49.57
C PHE A 90 26.22 -29.10 -48.42
N ALA A 91 27.50 -28.78 -48.67
CA ALA A 91 28.38 -28.04 -47.76
C ALA A 91 28.03 -26.55 -47.74
N GLY A 92 26.81 -26.23 -47.31
CA GLY A 92 26.28 -24.87 -47.27
C GLY A 92 26.52 -24.15 -45.93
N PRO A 93 26.18 -22.85 -45.85
CA PRO A 93 26.29 -22.03 -44.63
C PRO A 93 25.46 -22.58 -43.44
N GLY A 94 24.51 -23.50 -43.68
CA GLY A 94 23.74 -24.16 -42.63
C GLY A 94 24.59 -25.01 -41.69
N TRP A 95 25.61 -25.73 -42.18
CA TRP A 95 26.50 -26.52 -41.33
C TRP A 95 27.41 -25.65 -40.46
N ILE A 96 27.86 -24.52 -41.01
CA ILE A 96 28.63 -23.50 -40.28
C ILE A 96 27.76 -22.88 -39.19
N ALA A 97 26.51 -22.51 -39.51
CA ALA A 97 25.57 -21.96 -38.54
C ALA A 97 25.26 -22.95 -37.40
N LEU A 98 25.04 -24.24 -37.74
CA LEU A 98 24.81 -25.30 -36.76
C LEU A 98 26.02 -25.46 -35.82
N ALA A 99 27.23 -25.59 -36.36
CA ALA A 99 28.46 -25.71 -35.58
C ALA A 99 28.68 -24.49 -34.68
N ALA A 100 28.47 -23.28 -35.20
CA ALA A 100 28.67 -22.03 -34.48
C ALA A 100 27.67 -21.86 -33.32
N VAL A 101 26.37 -22.05 -33.57
CA VAL A 101 25.31 -21.91 -32.56
C VAL A 101 25.45 -23.00 -31.50
N SER A 102 25.60 -24.25 -31.89
CA SER A 102 25.81 -25.37 -30.96
C SER A 102 27.12 -25.22 -30.16
N GLY A 103 28.16 -24.64 -30.78
CA GLY A 103 29.43 -24.33 -30.13
C GLY A 103 29.27 -23.26 -29.05
N ALA A 104 28.61 -22.16 -29.37
CA ALA A 104 28.31 -21.10 -28.41
C ALA A 104 27.46 -21.60 -27.22
N LEU A 105 26.43 -22.42 -27.47
CA LEU A 105 25.61 -23.03 -26.43
C LEU A 105 26.38 -24.05 -25.58
N THR A 106 27.29 -24.82 -26.18
CA THR A 106 28.18 -25.72 -25.44
C THR A 106 29.12 -24.96 -24.52
N ILE A 107 29.71 -23.86 -25.00
CA ILE A 107 30.57 -22.98 -24.19
C ILE A 107 29.76 -22.37 -23.04
N LEU A 108 28.54 -21.90 -23.31
CA LEU A 108 27.63 -21.40 -22.27
C LEU A 108 27.33 -22.48 -21.22
N GLY A 109 27.02 -23.70 -21.63
CA GLY A 109 26.77 -24.80 -20.71
C GLY A 109 28.00 -25.21 -19.88
N LEU A 110 29.20 -25.17 -20.47
CA LEU A 110 30.44 -25.39 -19.71
C LEU A 110 30.71 -24.27 -18.70
N ARG A 111 30.37 -23.03 -19.03
CA ARG A 111 30.38 -21.90 -18.09
C ARG A 111 29.37 -22.11 -16.96
N ASP A 112 28.16 -22.57 -17.29
CA ASP A 112 27.09 -22.85 -16.32
C ASP A 112 27.49 -23.94 -15.31
N LEU A 113 28.21 -24.98 -15.75
CA LEU A 113 28.74 -26.03 -14.88
C LEU A 113 29.86 -25.54 -13.93
N ARG A 114 30.69 -24.60 -14.40
CA ARG A 114 31.84 -24.08 -13.64
C ARG A 114 31.46 -23.01 -12.63
N GLN A 115 30.46 -22.19 -12.93
CA GLN A 115 30.04 -21.13 -12.02
C GLN A 115 29.43 -21.71 -10.72
N SER A 116 29.63 -21.01 -9.60
CA SER A 116 29.20 -21.44 -8.26
C SER A 116 28.02 -20.65 -7.68
N ARG A 117 27.49 -19.65 -8.40
CA ARG A 117 26.49 -18.70 -7.90
C ARG A 117 25.04 -19.17 -8.09
N HIS A 118 24.75 -19.91 -9.17
CA HIS A 118 23.40 -20.32 -9.53
C HIS A 118 23.27 -21.84 -9.58
N ALA A 119 22.61 -22.41 -8.56
CA ALA A 119 22.41 -23.85 -8.44
C ALA A 119 21.59 -24.46 -9.60
N ILE A 120 20.65 -23.70 -10.16
CA ILE A 120 19.80 -24.16 -11.27
C ILE A 120 20.61 -24.28 -12.56
N LEU A 121 21.34 -23.24 -12.97
CA LEU A 121 22.19 -23.29 -14.17
C LEU A 121 23.27 -24.37 -14.07
N ARG A 122 23.82 -24.57 -12.86
CA ARG A 122 24.82 -25.62 -12.62
C ARG A 122 24.26 -27.04 -12.73
N ASN A 123 23.00 -27.26 -12.34
CA ASN A 123 22.34 -28.56 -12.47
C ASN A 123 21.74 -28.79 -13.86
N TYR A 124 21.31 -27.73 -14.55
CA TYR A 124 20.62 -27.74 -15.83
C TYR A 124 21.29 -26.76 -16.81
N PRO A 125 22.53 -27.05 -17.28
CA PRO A 125 23.28 -26.16 -18.15
C PRO A 125 22.53 -25.91 -19.47
N VAL A 126 22.62 -24.69 -20.00
CA VAL A 126 21.88 -24.20 -21.19
C VAL A 126 20.37 -24.07 -20.96
N VAL A 127 19.67 -25.16 -20.63
CA VAL A 127 18.19 -25.16 -20.50
C VAL A 127 17.71 -24.36 -19.29
N GLY A 128 18.51 -24.24 -18.24
CA GLY A 128 18.18 -23.40 -17.08
C GLY A 128 17.98 -21.92 -17.44
N HIS A 129 18.61 -21.42 -18.51
CA HIS A 129 18.41 -20.03 -18.98
C HIS A 129 16.99 -19.80 -19.50
N LEU A 130 16.34 -20.83 -20.07
CA LEU A 130 14.95 -20.74 -20.51
C LEU A 130 14.00 -20.49 -19.32
N ARG A 131 14.29 -21.10 -18.16
CA ARG A 131 13.53 -20.82 -16.94
C ARG A 131 13.62 -19.33 -16.60
N PHE A 132 14.81 -18.75 -16.53
CA PHE A 132 14.98 -17.35 -16.15
C PHE A 132 14.39 -16.39 -17.19
N LEU A 133 14.45 -16.74 -18.48
CA LEU A 133 13.77 -15.99 -19.54
C LEU A 133 12.25 -16.01 -19.34
N LEU A 134 11.66 -17.19 -19.14
CA LEU A 134 10.22 -17.32 -18.90
C LEU A 134 9.81 -16.67 -17.58
N GLU A 135 10.64 -16.76 -16.54
CA GLU A 135 10.42 -16.13 -15.24
C GLU A 135 10.46 -14.60 -15.33
N TYR A 136 11.34 -14.05 -16.17
CA TYR A 136 11.42 -12.61 -16.45
C TYR A 136 10.19 -12.09 -17.19
N VAL A 137 9.67 -12.83 -18.18
CA VAL A 137 8.50 -12.44 -19.00
C VAL A 137 7.16 -12.87 -18.36
N ARG A 138 7.21 -13.73 -17.33
CA ARG A 138 6.04 -14.30 -16.66
C ARG A 138 5.08 -13.24 -16.12
N PRO A 139 5.50 -12.17 -15.41
CA PRO A 139 4.57 -11.19 -14.86
C PRO A 139 3.68 -10.56 -15.94
N GLU A 140 4.26 -10.23 -17.09
CA GLU A 140 3.56 -9.62 -18.22
C GLU A 140 2.65 -10.62 -18.94
N LEU A 141 3.10 -11.86 -19.16
CA LEU A 141 2.28 -12.89 -19.82
C LEU A 141 1.14 -13.38 -18.95
N ARG A 142 1.35 -13.48 -17.62
CA ARG A 142 0.36 -14.01 -16.69
C ARG A 142 -0.95 -13.22 -16.77
N GLN A 143 -0.87 -11.90 -16.87
CA GLN A 143 -2.03 -11.01 -17.00
C GLN A 143 -2.92 -11.32 -18.21
N TYR A 144 -2.35 -11.73 -19.35
CA TYR A 144 -3.08 -11.86 -20.61
C TYR A 144 -3.46 -13.30 -20.95
N PHE A 145 -2.64 -14.27 -20.56
CA PHE A 145 -2.78 -15.67 -21.00
C PHE A 145 -3.08 -16.67 -19.89
N ILE A 146 -2.91 -16.31 -18.61
CA ILE A 146 -2.95 -17.28 -17.50
C ILE A 146 -3.97 -16.90 -16.41
N GLU A 147 -4.00 -15.63 -15.98
CA GLU A 147 -4.89 -15.15 -14.92
C GLU A 147 -6.37 -15.27 -15.34
N SER A 148 -7.17 -15.93 -14.50
CA SER A 148 -8.62 -15.90 -14.65
C SER A 148 -9.17 -14.49 -14.39
N ASP A 149 -10.34 -14.18 -14.94
CA ASP A 149 -10.93 -12.84 -14.80
C ASP A 149 -11.23 -12.43 -13.35
N ARG A 150 -11.29 -13.41 -12.43
CA ARG A 150 -11.67 -13.25 -11.02
C ARG A 150 -10.52 -13.41 -10.03
N GLU A 151 -9.38 -14.00 -10.42
CA GLU A 151 -8.22 -14.13 -9.53
C GLU A 151 -7.62 -12.75 -9.24
N ALA A 152 -7.71 -12.29 -7.99
CA ALA A 152 -7.26 -10.96 -7.58
C ALA A 152 -5.87 -11.03 -6.95
N ALA A 153 -4.86 -10.43 -7.61
CA ALA A 153 -3.54 -10.26 -7.01
C ALA A 153 -2.77 -9.04 -7.58
N PRO A 154 -2.96 -7.80 -7.08
CA PRO A 154 -3.95 -7.32 -6.11
C PRO A 154 -5.36 -6.99 -6.68
N PHE A 155 -5.49 -6.67 -7.97
CA PHE A 155 -6.79 -6.49 -8.63
C PHE A 155 -7.01 -7.56 -9.70
N SER A 156 -8.26 -8.00 -9.84
CA SER A 156 -8.64 -8.94 -10.89
C SER A 156 -8.57 -8.31 -12.28
N ARG A 157 -8.56 -9.12 -13.35
CA ARG A 157 -8.62 -8.60 -14.72
C ARG A 157 -9.93 -7.87 -14.99
N ALA A 158 -11.06 -8.34 -14.43
CA ALA A 158 -12.34 -7.66 -14.52
C ALA A 158 -12.31 -6.25 -13.89
N GLN A 159 -11.68 -6.11 -12.73
CA GLN A 159 -11.50 -4.83 -12.04
C GLN A 159 -10.60 -3.86 -12.83
N ARG A 160 -9.45 -4.35 -13.32
CA ARG A 160 -8.55 -3.54 -14.16
C ARG A 160 -9.20 -3.09 -15.46
N SER A 161 -9.94 -3.99 -16.12
CA SER A 161 -10.62 -3.71 -17.38
C SER A 161 -11.69 -2.63 -17.20
N LEU A 162 -12.45 -2.67 -16.11
CA LEU A 162 -13.41 -1.61 -15.77
C LEU A 162 -12.73 -0.24 -15.69
N VAL A 163 -11.61 -0.14 -14.97
CA VAL A 163 -10.85 1.10 -14.88
C VAL A 163 -10.34 1.55 -16.25
N TYR A 164 -9.82 0.63 -17.07
CA TYR A 164 -9.33 0.96 -18.40
C TYR A 164 -10.43 1.45 -19.34
N GLN A 165 -11.60 0.81 -19.34
CA GLN A 165 -12.76 1.20 -20.14
C GLN A 165 -13.21 2.61 -19.77
N ARG A 166 -13.45 2.84 -18.47
CA ARG A 166 -13.82 4.17 -17.93
C ARG A 166 -12.81 5.25 -18.27
N ALA A 167 -11.51 4.94 -18.10
CA ALA A 167 -10.43 5.87 -18.43
C ALA A 167 -10.41 6.21 -19.93
N LYS A 168 -10.62 5.25 -20.82
CA LYS A 168 -10.67 5.50 -22.27
C LYS A 168 -11.97 6.15 -22.73
N GLY A 169 -12.98 6.25 -21.87
CA GLY A 169 -14.33 6.68 -22.25
C GLY A 169 -15.08 5.63 -23.08
N GLU A 170 -14.63 4.37 -23.03
CA GLU A 170 -15.33 3.24 -23.62
C GLU A 170 -16.53 2.87 -22.72
N PRO A 171 -17.65 2.38 -23.29
CA PRO A 171 -18.75 1.84 -22.50
C PRO A 171 -18.27 0.74 -21.55
N ASP A 172 -18.64 0.85 -20.26
CA ASP A 172 -18.36 -0.16 -19.24
C ASP A 172 -19.57 -1.10 -19.01
N ASN A 173 -20.53 -1.09 -19.94
CA ASN A 173 -21.66 -2.01 -19.92
C ASN A 173 -21.21 -3.44 -20.27
N ARG A 174 -21.71 -4.41 -19.49
CA ARG A 174 -21.45 -5.83 -19.74
C ARG A 174 -22.75 -6.51 -20.17
N PRO A 175 -22.81 -7.14 -21.36
CA PRO A 175 -23.95 -7.95 -21.74
C PRO A 175 -23.98 -9.27 -20.94
N PHE A 176 -25.13 -9.94 -20.93
CA PHE A 176 -25.30 -11.30 -20.40
C PHE A 176 -25.22 -11.46 -18.86
N GLY A 177 -25.37 -10.35 -18.12
CA GLY A 177 -25.57 -10.37 -16.67
C GLY A 177 -24.29 -10.40 -15.83
N THR A 178 -24.46 -10.63 -14.52
CA THR A 178 -23.33 -10.63 -13.58
C THR A 178 -22.43 -11.85 -13.78
N GLN A 179 -21.12 -11.61 -13.77
CA GLN A 179 -20.12 -12.65 -13.66
C GLN A 179 -19.64 -12.80 -12.21
N LEU A 180 -20.32 -12.26 -11.21
CA LEU A 180 -20.01 -12.54 -9.81
C LEU A 180 -20.88 -13.70 -9.34
N ASP A 181 -20.36 -14.54 -8.45
CA ASP A 181 -21.16 -15.54 -7.78
C ASP A 181 -21.98 -14.88 -6.67
N VAL A 182 -23.26 -14.64 -6.94
CA VAL A 182 -24.18 -14.00 -5.99
C VAL A 182 -24.53 -14.89 -4.80
N GLY A 183 -24.18 -16.18 -4.87
CA GLY A 183 -24.30 -17.16 -3.79
C GLY A 183 -23.08 -17.21 -2.87
N GLU A 184 -21.97 -16.57 -3.25
CA GLU A 184 -20.72 -16.58 -2.48
C GLU A 184 -20.90 -15.86 -1.13
N THR A 185 -20.40 -16.47 -0.06
CA THR A 185 -20.35 -15.82 1.26
C THR A 185 -19.53 -14.53 1.18
N GLY A 186 -20.09 -13.44 1.70
CA GLY A 186 -19.49 -12.12 1.62
C GLY A 186 -19.90 -11.32 0.38
N TYR A 187 -20.71 -11.87 -0.53
CA TYR A 187 -21.30 -11.08 -1.61
C TYR A 187 -22.16 -9.94 -1.04
N GLU A 188 -21.98 -8.74 -1.57
CA GLU A 188 -22.66 -7.53 -1.13
C GLU A 188 -23.39 -6.86 -2.28
N TRP A 189 -24.52 -6.24 -1.96
CA TRP A 189 -25.28 -5.43 -2.90
C TRP A 189 -26.02 -4.30 -2.18
N ILE A 190 -26.49 -3.33 -2.96
CA ILE A 190 -27.37 -2.25 -2.51
C ILE A 190 -28.80 -2.60 -2.92
N ASN A 191 -29.75 -2.49 -2.00
CA ASN A 191 -31.16 -2.61 -2.34
C ASN A 191 -31.62 -1.36 -3.09
N HIS A 192 -32.34 -1.56 -4.19
CA HIS A 192 -32.94 -0.44 -4.94
C HIS A 192 -34.23 0.03 -4.25
N SER A 193 -34.55 1.30 -4.45
CA SER A 193 -35.84 1.89 -4.10
C SER A 193 -36.85 1.60 -5.22
N MET A 194 -38.10 1.31 -4.85
CA MET A 194 -39.22 1.27 -5.79
C MET A 194 -39.58 2.66 -6.34
N GLN A 195 -39.04 3.72 -5.72
CA GLN A 195 -39.10 5.10 -6.20
C GLN A 195 -37.66 5.64 -6.32
N PRO A 196 -36.95 5.36 -7.43
CA PRO A 196 -35.63 5.92 -7.69
C PRO A 196 -35.69 7.44 -7.74
N SER A 197 -34.62 8.09 -7.29
CA SER A 197 -34.52 9.56 -7.34
C SER A 197 -34.00 10.04 -8.70
N ARG A 198 -34.15 11.35 -8.96
CA ARG A 198 -33.55 12.02 -10.11
C ARG A 198 -32.54 13.05 -9.63
N LEU A 199 -31.29 12.91 -10.08
CA LEU A 199 -30.20 13.84 -9.78
C LEU A 199 -29.80 14.62 -11.02
N ASP A 200 -29.49 15.90 -10.87
CA ASP A 200 -29.12 16.79 -11.97
C ASP A 200 -27.67 16.55 -12.46
N GLY A 201 -26.82 15.98 -11.61
CA GLY A 201 -25.43 15.71 -11.95
C GLY A 201 -24.73 14.75 -10.99
N HIS A 202 -23.49 14.40 -11.36
CA HIS A 202 -22.62 13.46 -10.65
C HIS A 202 -21.49 14.16 -9.88
N ASP A 203 -21.40 15.49 -9.93
CA ASP A 203 -20.36 16.25 -9.24
C ASP A 203 -20.68 16.38 -7.74
N PHE A 204 -20.51 15.27 -7.02
CA PHE A 204 -20.72 15.22 -5.58
C PHE A 204 -19.54 15.87 -4.84
N ARG A 205 -19.86 16.83 -3.98
CA ARG A 205 -18.89 17.67 -3.27
C ARG A 205 -19.13 17.63 -1.77
N ILE A 206 -18.05 17.73 -1.01
CA ILE A 206 -18.07 17.94 0.43
C ILE A 206 -17.21 19.14 0.81
N VAL A 207 -17.59 19.83 1.89
CA VAL A 207 -16.77 20.91 2.45
C VAL A 207 -15.89 20.33 3.55
N ILE A 208 -14.58 20.45 3.37
CA ILE A 208 -13.57 20.04 4.35
C ILE A 208 -13.02 21.29 5.04
N GLY A 209 -13.02 21.28 6.38
CA GLY A 209 -12.74 22.45 7.20
C GLY A 209 -13.94 23.40 7.33
N GLY A 210 -13.81 24.42 8.19
CA GLY A 210 -14.79 25.50 8.33
C GLY A 210 -15.81 25.36 9.48
N VAL A 211 -15.65 24.37 10.37
CA VAL A 211 -16.44 24.29 11.61
C VAL A 211 -15.54 24.72 12.79
N PRO A 212 -15.66 25.97 13.28
CA PRO A 212 -14.86 26.44 14.41
C PRO A 212 -15.22 25.67 15.69
N ALA A 213 -14.27 25.59 16.63
CA ALA A 213 -14.58 25.03 17.95
C ALA A 213 -15.64 25.91 18.66
N PRO A 214 -16.54 25.34 19.48
CA PRO A 214 -17.44 26.14 20.30
C PRO A 214 -16.64 27.11 21.19
N GLY A 215 -16.93 28.41 21.11
CA GLY A 215 -16.21 29.45 21.86
C GLY A 215 -14.83 29.84 21.31
N ALA A 216 -14.46 29.39 20.11
CA ALA A 216 -13.20 29.74 19.48
C ALA A 216 -13.13 31.24 19.16
N ALA A 217 -11.99 31.87 19.43
CA ALA A 217 -11.78 33.29 19.12
C ALA A 217 -11.91 33.55 17.61
N PRO A 218 -12.40 34.73 17.18
CA PRO A 218 -12.44 35.09 15.76
C PRO A 218 -11.08 34.90 15.09
N GLY A 219 -11.04 34.18 13.96
CA GLY A 219 -9.79 33.87 13.25
C GLY A 219 -9.05 32.61 13.73
N THR A 220 -9.61 31.84 14.67
CA THR A 220 -9.10 30.52 15.06
C THR A 220 -9.87 29.40 14.35
N GLY A 221 -9.15 28.36 13.92
CA GLY A 221 -9.71 27.29 13.07
C GLY A 221 -9.47 27.50 11.58
N CYS A 222 -10.10 26.68 10.74
CA CYS A 222 -9.92 26.75 9.29
C CYS A 222 -10.74 27.90 8.70
N THR A 223 -10.07 28.81 7.98
CA THR A 223 -10.66 29.99 7.35
C THR A 223 -10.78 29.86 5.83
N GLN A 224 -10.14 28.84 5.23
CA GLN A 224 -10.17 28.57 3.80
C GLN A 224 -10.71 27.16 3.52
N PRO A 225 -11.99 26.86 3.85
CA PRO A 225 -12.54 25.53 3.64
C PRO A 225 -12.48 25.12 2.17
N TYR A 226 -12.30 23.82 1.92
CA TYR A 226 -12.15 23.27 0.57
C TYR A 226 -13.37 22.46 0.14
N SER A 227 -13.88 22.73 -1.07
CA SER A 227 -14.96 21.94 -1.69
C SER A 227 -14.37 20.76 -2.48
N ALA A 228 -14.13 19.67 -1.76
CA ALA A 228 -13.53 18.46 -2.32
C ALA A 228 -14.56 17.63 -3.10
N SER A 229 -14.15 17.07 -4.23
CA SER A 229 -14.84 15.93 -4.84
C SER A 229 -14.88 14.76 -3.86
N VAL A 230 -15.93 13.95 -3.89
CA VAL A 230 -16.00 12.72 -3.07
C VAL A 230 -15.03 11.62 -3.53
N PHE A 231 -14.39 11.79 -4.68
CA PHE A 231 -13.37 10.88 -5.23
C PHE A 231 -12.15 11.67 -5.70
N ASN A 232 -10.97 11.41 -5.14
CA ASN A 232 -9.72 12.14 -5.46
C ASN A 232 -8.53 11.18 -5.69
N ILE A 233 -7.44 11.72 -6.22
CA ILE A 233 -6.19 10.97 -6.38
C ILE A 233 -5.49 10.90 -5.02
N SER A 234 -5.17 9.68 -4.57
CA SER A 234 -4.44 9.43 -3.34
C SER A 234 -2.95 9.79 -3.44
N ALA A 235 -2.34 10.09 -2.31
CA ALA A 235 -0.90 10.31 -2.14
C ALA A 235 -0.02 9.35 -2.93
N MET A 236 0.75 9.88 -3.88
CA MET A 236 1.78 9.14 -4.60
C MET A 236 2.97 10.05 -4.92
N SER A 237 4.10 9.80 -4.27
CA SER A 237 5.27 10.68 -4.39
C SER A 237 5.87 10.79 -5.79
N PHE A 238 6.23 12.01 -6.19
CA PHE A 238 7.23 12.21 -7.23
C PHE A 238 8.57 11.57 -6.81
N GLY A 239 9.16 10.81 -7.73
CA GLY A 239 10.27 9.88 -7.47
C GLY A 239 9.83 8.41 -7.45
N SER A 240 8.69 8.11 -6.82
CA SER A 240 8.02 6.83 -7.04
C SER A 240 7.31 6.82 -8.40
N LEU A 241 6.59 7.90 -8.69
CA LEU A 241 6.02 8.20 -9.99
C LEU A 241 7.02 8.96 -10.89
N SER A 242 6.85 8.81 -12.20
CA SER A 242 7.55 9.59 -13.22
C SER A 242 7.03 11.02 -13.33
N ALA A 243 7.82 11.90 -13.95
CA ALA A 243 7.41 13.27 -14.26
C ALA A 243 6.12 13.30 -15.11
N ASN A 244 6.07 12.51 -16.18
CA ASN A 244 4.90 12.43 -17.06
C ASN A 244 3.65 11.93 -16.32
N ALA A 245 3.79 10.98 -15.39
CA ALA A 245 2.66 10.53 -14.57
C ALA A 245 2.12 11.66 -13.70
N VAL A 246 3.00 12.41 -13.02
CA VAL A 246 2.60 13.55 -12.17
C VAL A 246 1.93 14.65 -13.00
N LEU A 247 2.49 15.01 -14.16
CA LEU A 247 1.90 15.98 -15.09
C LEU A 247 0.50 15.55 -15.53
N ALA A 248 0.34 14.29 -15.95
CA ALA A 248 -0.94 13.76 -16.41
C ALA A 248 -1.99 13.72 -15.28
N LEU A 249 -1.59 13.32 -14.07
CA LEU A 249 -2.46 13.29 -12.89
C LEU A 249 -2.94 14.70 -12.52
N ASN A 250 -2.03 15.67 -12.37
CA ASN A 250 -2.41 17.04 -12.02
C ASN A 250 -3.25 17.71 -13.12
N LYS A 251 -2.92 17.49 -14.41
CA LYS A 251 -3.74 17.99 -15.51
C LYS A 251 -5.14 17.39 -15.51
N GLY A 252 -5.25 16.07 -15.32
CA GLY A 252 -6.55 15.40 -15.24
C GLY A 252 -7.38 15.88 -14.04
N ALA A 253 -6.73 16.09 -12.90
CA ALA A 253 -7.33 16.67 -11.70
C ALA A 253 -7.86 18.08 -11.95
N LYS A 254 -7.09 18.94 -12.64
CA LYS A 254 -7.54 20.27 -13.05
C LYS A 254 -8.76 20.21 -13.97
N LEU A 255 -8.74 19.35 -14.98
CA LEU A 255 -9.82 19.23 -15.95
C LEU A 255 -11.12 18.68 -15.34
N GLY A 256 -11.02 17.79 -14.34
CA GLY A 256 -12.18 17.25 -13.64
C GLY A 256 -12.56 17.99 -12.36
N GLY A 257 -11.79 19.01 -11.97
CA GLY A 257 -11.99 19.76 -10.74
C GLY A 257 -11.88 18.91 -9.47
N PHE A 258 -10.95 17.96 -9.39
CA PHE A 258 -10.71 17.16 -8.18
C PHE A 258 -9.26 17.31 -7.69
N ALA A 259 -8.96 16.83 -6.49
CA ALA A 259 -7.64 17.04 -5.89
C ALA A 259 -6.63 15.95 -6.30
N HIS A 260 -5.37 16.37 -6.39
CA HIS A 260 -4.20 15.50 -6.50
C HIS A 260 -3.33 15.59 -5.26
N ASP A 261 -3.24 14.50 -4.52
CA ASP A 261 -2.35 14.42 -3.36
C ASP A 261 -0.90 14.10 -3.79
N THR A 262 0.04 14.95 -3.37
CA THR A 262 1.44 14.90 -3.78
C THR A 262 2.21 13.69 -3.27
N GLY A 263 1.70 13.06 -2.21
CA GLY A 263 2.44 12.12 -1.39
C GLY A 263 3.70 12.70 -0.73
N GLU A 264 4.48 11.85 -0.07
CA GLU A 264 5.73 12.20 0.63
C GLU A 264 6.84 12.82 -0.23
N GLY A 265 6.67 12.91 -1.55
CA GLY A 265 7.70 13.41 -2.47
C GLY A 265 7.83 14.93 -2.52
N SER A 266 6.96 15.64 -1.78
CA SER A 266 6.76 17.08 -1.84
C SER A 266 6.21 17.61 -3.17
N ILE A 267 6.04 18.93 -3.27
CA ILE A 267 5.49 19.62 -4.43
C ILE A 267 6.58 19.83 -5.48
N SER A 268 6.70 18.90 -6.42
CA SER A 268 7.60 19.07 -7.57
C SER A 268 7.06 20.09 -8.59
N ARG A 269 7.95 20.62 -9.44
CA ARG A 269 7.56 21.50 -10.57
C ARG A 269 6.50 20.88 -11.48
N HIS A 270 6.49 19.56 -11.62
CA HIS A 270 5.53 18.81 -12.43
C HIS A 270 4.11 18.88 -11.88
N HIS A 271 3.94 18.99 -10.56
CA HIS A 271 2.63 19.26 -9.97
C HIS A 271 2.15 20.65 -10.36
N ARG A 272 3.07 21.62 -10.37
CA ARG A 272 2.74 23.04 -10.52
C ARG A 272 2.25 23.43 -11.92
N VAL A 273 2.73 22.74 -12.96
CA VAL A 273 2.54 23.12 -14.38
C VAL A 273 1.08 23.38 -14.76
N HIS A 274 0.14 22.55 -14.31
CA HIS A 274 -1.24 22.61 -14.79
C HIS A 274 -2.23 23.26 -13.82
N GLY A 275 -1.79 23.60 -12.60
CA GLY A 275 -2.64 24.33 -11.65
C GLY A 275 -3.84 23.55 -11.12
N GLY A 276 -3.78 22.21 -11.14
CA GLY A 276 -4.76 21.34 -10.48
C GLY A 276 -4.63 21.41 -8.96
N ASP A 277 -5.74 21.31 -8.25
CA ASP A 277 -5.77 21.43 -6.79
C ASP A 277 -4.92 20.35 -6.12
N LEU A 278 -4.13 20.73 -5.11
CA LEU A 278 -3.21 19.84 -4.40
C LEU A 278 -3.63 19.62 -2.94
N ILE A 279 -3.52 18.37 -2.51
CA ILE A 279 -3.36 18.04 -1.09
C ILE A 279 -1.86 17.85 -0.88
N TRP A 280 -1.24 18.69 -0.05
CA TRP A 280 0.18 18.55 0.23
C TRP A 280 0.39 17.59 1.40
N GLU A 281 0.83 16.37 1.08
CA GLU A 281 1.17 15.35 2.07
C GLU A 281 2.61 15.54 2.58
N ILE A 282 2.76 15.58 3.91
CA ILE A 282 4.02 15.78 4.62
C ILE A 282 4.31 14.53 5.46
N GLY A 283 5.29 13.74 5.03
CA GLY A 283 5.81 12.62 5.79
C GLY A 283 6.86 13.04 6.83
N SER A 284 7.32 12.07 7.61
CA SER A 284 8.33 12.22 8.68
C SER A 284 9.69 12.74 8.20
N GLY A 285 10.00 12.63 6.91
CA GLY A 285 11.21 13.20 6.30
C GLY A 285 11.12 14.71 6.03
N TYR A 286 9.93 15.31 6.20
CA TYR A 286 9.63 16.74 5.97
C TYR A 286 10.13 17.28 4.62
N PHE A 287 10.09 16.45 3.57
CA PHE A 287 10.60 16.84 2.26
C PHE A 287 9.87 18.07 1.70
N GLY A 288 10.64 19.06 1.24
CA GLY A 288 10.17 20.39 0.83
C GLY A 288 9.71 21.32 1.97
N CYS A 289 9.79 20.89 3.23
CA CYS A 289 9.60 21.73 4.41
C CYS A 289 10.58 21.39 5.53
N ARG A 290 11.82 21.05 5.15
CA ARG A 290 12.89 20.66 6.06
C ARG A 290 14.06 21.62 6.03
N GLU A 291 14.72 21.69 7.18
CA GLU A 291 16.07 22.21 7.33
C GLU A 291 17.09 21.20 6.79
N ALA A 292 18.35 21.64 6.66
CA ALA A 292 19.45 20.79 6.21
C ALA A 292 19.66 19.56 7.12
N ASP A 293 19.41 19.71 8.42
CA ASP A 293 19.51 18.62 9.42
C ASP A 293 18.30 17.67 9.42
N GLY A 294 17.27 17.94 8.61
CA GLY A 294 16.05 17.13 8.52
C GLY A 294 14.94 17.48 9.50
N ARG A 295 15.12 18.48 10.36
CA ARG A 295 14.03 19.02 11.18
C ARG A 295 13.05 19.82 10.33
N PHE A 296 11.84 19.98 10.85
CA PHE A 296 10.78 20.79 10.22
C PHE A 296 11.18 22.27 10.15
N SER A 297 10.93 22.89 9.00
CA SER A 297 11.21 24.29 8.70
C SER A 297 9.90 25.05 8.47
N GLU A 298 9.60 26.03 9.34
CA GLU A 298 8.37 26.82 9.23
C GLU A 298 8.35 27.69 7.97
N SER A 299 9.46 28.34 7.64
CA SER A 299 9.53 29.28 6.52
C SER A 299 9.28 28.57 5.19
N ARG A 300 9.92 27.42 4.99
CA ARG A 300 9.71 26.57 3.80
C ARG A 300 8.32 25.97 3.78
N PHE A 301 7.78 25.59 4.94
CA PHE A 301 6.39 25.15 5.03
C PHE A 301 5.43 26.25 4.60
N GLU A 302 5.56 27.45 5.15
CA GLU A 302 4.70 28.60 4.87
C GLU A 302 4.75 28.99 3.40
N GLU A 303 5.94 29.02 2.79
CA GLU A 303 6.13 29.28 1.36
C GLU A 303 5.33 28.31 0.48
N ASN A 304 5.50 27.00 0.70
CA ASN A 304 4.82 25.98 -0.10
C ASN A 304 3.32 25.89 0.23
N ALA A 305 2.96 25.94 1.51
CA ALA A 305 1.59 25.79 1.97
C ALA A 305 0.69 26.95 1.54
N ARG A 306 1.22 28.16 1.38
CA ARG A 306 0.43 29.34 0.97
C ARG A 306 0.17 29.43 -0.52
N ASP A 307 0.83 28.61 -1.34
CA ASP A 307 0.53 28.56 -2.77
C ASP A 307 -0.97 28.31 -3.01
N PRO A 308 -1.67 29.11 -3.83
CA PRO A 308 -3.10 28.96 -4.09
C PRO A 308 -3.52 27.58 -4.62
N GLN A 309 -2.59 26.84 -5.23
CA GLN A 309 -2.80 25.48 -5.73
C GLN A 309 -2.93 24.47 -4.59
N VAL A 310 -2.27 24.69 -3.45
CA VAL A 310 -2.41 23.85 -2.26
C VAL A 310 -3.73 24.18 -1.59
N LYS A 311 -4.62 23.19 -1.46
CA LYS A 311 -5.94 23.34 -0.84
C LYS A 311 -6.02 22.74 0.55
N MET A 312 -5.23 21.71 0.82
CA MET A 312 -5.22 21.01 2.10
C MET A 312 -3.80 20.61 2.49
N ILE A 313 -3.56 20.50 3.79
CA ILE A 313 -2.31 20.01 4.38
C ILE A 313 -2.59 18.67 5.05
N GLU A 314 -1.88 17.62 4.66
CA GLU A 314 -2.02 16.28 5.22
C GLU A 314 -0.73 15.82 5.88
N ILE A 315 -0.74 15.62 7.20
CA ILE A 315 0.38 14.99 7.91
C ILE A 315 0.26 13.48 7.73
N LYS A 316 1.27 12.82 7.14
CA LYS A 316 1.27 11.37 6.99
C LYS A 316 1.95 10.70 8.17
N LEU A 317 1.15 10.16 9.09
CA LEU A 317 1.67 9.36 10.21
C LEU A 317 2.11 7.96 9.76
N SER A 318 1.34 7.34 8.87
CA SER A 318 1.63 6.00 8.33
C SER A 318 0.88 5.77 7.01
N GLN A 319 1.23 4.70 6.30
CA GLN A 319 0.49 4.22 5.12
C GLN A 319 0.19 2.74 5.26
N GLY A 320 -0.87 2.28 4.60
CA GLY A 320 -1.35 0.90 4.68
C GLY A 320 -0.31 -0.17 4.30
N ALA A 321 0.49 0.09 3.26
CA ALA A 321 1.44 -0.90 2.75
C ALA A 321 2.70 -1.10 3.62
N LYS A 322 2.97 -0.17 4.55
CA LYS A 322 4.12 -0.24 5.47
C LYS A 322 3.94 0.67 6.69
N PRO A 323 2.97 0.39 7.57
CA PRO A 323 2.82 1.17 8.79
C PRO A 323 4.06 1.04 9.67
N GLY A 324 4.44 2.10 10.38
CA GLY A 324 5.62 2.10 11.27
C GLY A 324 6.98 2.21 10.56
N HIS A 325 7.00 2.40 9.24
CA HIS A 325 8.23 2.60 8.47
C HIS A 325 8.13 3.85 7.58
N GLY A 326 9.19 4.65 7.53
CA GLY A 326 9.28 5.81 6.65
C GLY A 326 9.32 5.48 5.15
N GLY A 327 9.10 6.51 4.33
CA GLY A 327 9.41 6.51 2.90
C GLY A 327 10.87 6.11 2.64
N VAL A 328 11.11 5.34 1.57
CA VAL A 328 12.45 5.05 1.06
C VAL A 328 12.44 5.35 -0.43
N LEU A 329 13.30 6.27 -0.87
CA LEU A 329 13.63 6.45 -2.27
C LEU A 329 15.13 6.19 -2.46
N PRO A 330 15.52 5.14 -3.21
CA PRO A 330 16.92 4.86 -3.48
C PRO A 330 17.61 6.02 -4.21
N GLY A 331 18.86 6.30 -3.85
CA GLY A 331 19.72 7.35 -4.38
C GLY A 331 19.83 7.37 -5.91
N PRO A 332 19.91 6.22 -6.61
CA PRO A 332 19.88 6.19 -8.08
C PRO A 332 18.60 6.76 -8.70
N LYS A 333 17.49 6.84 -7.94
CA LYS A 333 16.26 7.51 -8.36
C LYS A 333 16.21 8.98 -7.93
N VAL A 334 17.13 9.47 -7.11
CA VAL A 334 17.18 10.86 -6.64
C VAL A 334 17.94 11.70 -7.68
N THR A 335 17.23 12.07 -8.74
CA THR A 335 17.72 12.99 -9.79
C THR A 335 17.75 14.43 -9.28
N ALA A 336 18.41 15.34 -10.01
CA ALA A 336 18.39 16.78 -9.73
C ALA A 336 16.97 17.35 -9.50
N GLU A 337 15.97 16.92 -10.27
CA GLU A 337 14.58 17.37 -10.12
C GLU A 337 13.94 16.90 -8.80
N ILE A 338 14.31 15.70 -8.36
CA ILE A 338 13.79 15.10 -7.13
C ILE A 338 14.51 15.72 -5.91
N ALA A 339 15.82 15.94 -6.04
CA ALA A 339 16.64 16.65 -5.07
C ALA A 339 16.08 18.07 -4.81
N GLU A 340 15.77 18.81 -5.88
CA GLU A 340 15.11 20.12 -5.85
C GLU A 340 13.77 20.05 -5.10
N ALA A 341 12.86 19.17 -5.53
CA ALA A 341 11.53 19.07 -4.93
C ALA A 341 11.58 18.71 -3.43
N ARG A 342 12.53 17.85 -3.03
CA ARG A 342 12.61 17.33 -1.66
C ARG A 342 13.48 18.17 -0.73
N GLY A 343 14.32 19.05 -1.26
CA GLY A 343 15.33 19.79 -0.50
C GLY A 343 16.42 18.88 0.07
N VAL A 344 16.93 17.96 -0.76
CA VAL A 344 17.97 16.97 -0.39
C VAL A 344 19.10 16.94 -1.44
N PRO A 345 20.29 16.42 -1.11
CA PRO A 345 21.36 16.24 -2.10
C PRO A 345 21.00 15.21 -3.18
N GLU A 346 21.46 15.45 -4.41
CA GLU A 346 21.29 14.51 -5.54
C GLU A 346 22.06 13.20 -5.30
N GLY A 347 21.49 12.07 -5.76
CA GLY A 347 22.12 10.75 -5.69
C GLY A 347 22.16 10.10 -4.30
N VAL A 348 21.70 10.78 -3.25
CA VAL A 348 21.72 10.28 -1.87
C VAL A 348 20.39 9.61 -1.53
N ASP A 349 20.44 8.43 -0.90
CA ASP A 349 19.25 7.72 -0.43
C ASP A 349 18.36 8.63 0.44
N CYS A 350 17.09 8.76 0.07
CA CYS A 350 16.10 9.48 0.86
C CYS A 350 15.39 8.49 1.78
N ILE A 351 15.91 8.34 3.00
CA ILE A 351 15.30 7.52 4.05
C ILE A 351 14.58 8.45 5.02
N SER A 352 13.27 8.29 5.14
CA SER A 352 12.48 9.00 6.14
C SER A 352 12.54 8.26 7.47
N PRO A 353 12.62 8.97 8.62
CA PRO A 353 12.46 8.36 9.93
C PRO A 353 11.12 7.64 10.06
N SER A 354 11.00 6.66 10.95
CA SER A 354 9.72 5.96 11.18
C SER A 354 8.64 6.82 11.86
N GLY A 355 9.04 7.92 12.51
CA GLY A 355 8.13 8.83 13.20
C GLY A 355 8.48 10.30 12.98
N HIS A 356 7.53 11.18 13.25
CA HIS A 356 7.71 12.62 13.14
C HIS A 356 8.55 13.18 14.28
N GLY A 357 9.60 13.94 13.98
CA GLY A 357 10.42 14.61 15.00
C GLY A 357 9.82 15.90 15.58
N ALA A 358 8.63 16.33 15.12
CA ALA A 358 8.02 17.60 15.52
C ALA A 358 7.09 17.48 16.74
N PHE A 359 6.72 16.27 17.10
CA PHE A 359 5.86 15.94 18.24
C PHE A 359 6.18 14.52 18.71
N SER A 360 6.08 14.28 20.00
CA SER A 360 6.25 12.96 20.64
C SER A 360 5.00 12.51 21.38
N THR A 361 4.03 13.41 21.59
CA THR A 361 2.78 13.12 22.30
C THR A 361 1.55 13.50 21.46
N PRO A 362 0.38 12.88 21.73
CA PRO A 362 -0.87 13.25 21.07
C PRO A 362 -1.25 14.73 21.25
N VAL A 363 -1.05 15.31 22.43
CA VAL A 363 -1.28 16.75 22.70
C VAL A 363 -0.35 17.63 21.85
N GLU A 364 0.95 17.31 21.79
CA GLU A 364 1.89 18.05 20.93
C GLU A 364 1.49 17.97 19.46
N MET A 365 0.98 16.82 19.00
CA MET A 365 0.47 16.66 17.64
C MET A 365 -0.73 17.57 17.36
N MET A 366 -1.65 17.74 18.32
CA MET A 366 -2.79 18.67 18.15
C MET A 366 -2.31 20.11 18.00
N HIS A 367 -1.37 20.55 18.83
CA HIS A 367 -0.75 21.87 18.69
C HIS A 367 0.05 22.02 17.39
N PHE A 368 0.68 20.95 16.91
CA PHE A 368 1.36 20.96 15.63
C PHE A 368 0.37 21.13 14.46
N ILE A 369 -0.78 20.46 14.48
CA ILE A 369 -1.86 20.68 13.49
C ILE A 369 -2.33 22.14 13.50
N GLU A 370 -2.57 22.71 14.68
CA GLU A 370 -2.97 24.12 14.79
C GLU A 370 -1.90 25.08 14.25
N ARG A 371 -0.62 24.78 14.52
CA ARG A 371 0.52 25.53 13.98
C ARG A 371 0.57 25.48 12.45
N LEU A 372 0.44 24.31 11.84
CA LEU A 372 0.42 24.16 10.38
C LEU A 372 -0.79 24.87 9.75
N ARG A 373 -1.95 24.82 10.41
CA ARG A 373 -3.14 25.56 10.00
C ARG A 373 -2.89 27.07 9.96
N ARG A 374 -2.24 27.63 10.99
CA ARG A 374 -1.85 29.05 11.02
C ARG A 374 -0.84 29.38 9.91
N LEU A 375 0.23 28.60 9.79
CA LEU A 375 1.29 28.85 8.81
C LEU A 375 0.78 28.76 7.36
N SER A 376 -0.14 27.84 7.07
CA SER A 376 -0.77 27.70 5.74
C SER A 376 -1.73 28.83 5.37
N GLY A 377 -1.98 29.79 6.28
CA GLY A 377 -2.96 30.86 6.09
C GLY A 377 -4.40 30.44 6.37
N GLY A 378 -4.61 29.35 7.12
CA GLY A 378 -5.94 28.87 7.53
C GLY A 378 -6.53 27.76 6.66
N LYS A 379 -5.70 27.03 5.90
CA LYS A 379 -6.15 25.90 5.07
C LYS A 379 -6.49 24.67 5.92
N PRO A 380 -7.43 23.81 5.48
CA PRO A 380 -7.75 22.57 6.18
C PRO A 380 -6.50 21.75 6.41
N THR A 381 -6.28 21.39 7.67
CA THR A 381 -5.11 20.64 8.11
C THR A 381 -5.57 19.39 8.83
N GLY A 382 -5.11 18.26 8.35
CA GLY A 382 -5.49 16.94 8.84
C GLY A 382 -4.32 15.99 8.83
N PHE A 383 -4.61 14.72 9.04
CA PHE A 383 -3.60 13.68 8.97
C PHE A 383 -4.14 12.41 8.35
N LYS A 384 -3.21 11.59 7.86
CA LYS A 384 -3.46 10.28 7.31
C LYS A 384 -2.71 9.22 8.08
N PHE A 385 -3.37 8.11 8.31
CA PHE A 385 -2.76 6.96 8.97
C PHE A 385 -3.43 5.66 8.58
N CYS A 386 -2.64 4.59 8.58
CA CYS A 386 -3.14 3.25 8.75
C CYS A 386 -3.24 2.95 10.25
N LEU A 387 -4.42 2.50 10.68
CA LEU A 387 -4.66 2.19 12.07
C LEU A 387 -3.78 1.01 12.50
N GLY A 388 -3.09 1.19 13.62
CA GLY A 388 -2.29 0.17 14.29
C GLY A 388 -2.91 -0.17 15.64
N HIS A 389 -2.27 0.25 16.71
CA HIS A 389 -2.76 0.00 18.05
C HIS A 389 -3.97 0.88 18.42
N PRO A 390 -5.08 0.31 18.93
CA PRO A 390 -6.28 1.10 19.26
C PRO A 390 -6.05 2.19 20.31
N TRP A 391 -5.18 1.95 21.31
CA TRP A 391 -4.91 2.95 22.35
C TRP A 391 -4.20 4.19 21.82
N GLU A 392 -3.40 4.09 20.75
CA GLU A 392 -2.76 5.26 20.11
C GLU A 392 -3.80 6.14 19.41
N TRP A 393 -4.77 5.52 18.72
CA TRP A 393 -5.90 6.24 18.14
C TRP A 393 -6.75 6.92 19.22
N PHE A 394 -7.07 6.19 20.29
CA PHE A 394 -7.82 6.74 21.43
C PHE A 394 -7.06 7.86 22.15
N ALA A 395 -5.72 7.76 22.21
CA ALA A 395 -4.87 8.80 22.77
C ALA A 395 -4.96 10.11 21.96
N LEU A 396 -5.02 10.03 20.63
CA LEU A 396 -5.28 11.19 19.76
C LEU A 396 -6.65 11.81 20.06
N VAL A 397 -7.69 11.00 20.19
CA VAL A 397 -9.05 11.49 20.49
C VAL A 397 -9.12 12.14 21.88
N LYS A 398 -8.48 11.56 22.89
CA LYS A 398 -8.37 12.17 24.23
C LYS A 398 -7.60 13.49 24.18
N ALA A 399 -6.55 13.61 23.36
CA ALA A 399 -5.86 14.88 23.16
C ALA A 399 -6.74 15.94 22.48
N MET A 400 -7.59 15.55 21.53
CA MET A 400 -8.57 16.46 20.92
C MET A 400 -9.55 17.01 21.98
N GLN A 401 -10.00 16.15 22.90
CA GLN A 401 -10.87 16.57 24.02
C GLN A 401 -10.13 17.46 25.02
N ALA A 402 -8.91 17.09 25.40
CA ALA A 402 -8.12 17.82 26.39
C ALA A 402 -7.69 19.21 25.91
N THR A 403 -7.36 19.34 24.63
CA THR A 403 -6.88 20.61 24.04
C THR A 403 -8.00 21.43 23.40
N GLY A 404 -9.14 20.81 23.06
CA GLY A 404 -10.19 21.41 22.23
C GLY A 404 -9.83 21.54 20.75
N ILE A 405 -8.59 21.22 20.37
CA ILE A 405 -8.07 21.30 19.00
C ILE A 405 -8.38 20.01 18.27
N THR A 406 -8.96 20.11 17.08
CA THR A 406 -9.19 18.97 16.18
C THR A 406 -8.46 19.16 14.85
N PRO A 407 -8.06 18.08 14.17
CA PRO A 407 -7.81 18.16 12.73
C PRO A 407 -9.10 18.57 12.02
N ASP A 408 -8.97 19.19 10.84
CA ASP A 408 -10.12 19.45 9.98
C ASP A 408 -10.61 18.15 9.30
N PHE A 409 -9.69 17.20 9.14
CA PHE A 409 -9.97 15.93 8.51
C PHE A 409 -8.99 14.81 8.90
N ILE A 410 -9.43 13.56 8.71
CA ILE A 410 -8.62 12.36 8.95
C ILE A 410 -8.78 11.42 7.76
N VAL A 411 -7.67 10.97 7.16
CA VAL A 411 -7.70 9.93 6.11
C VAL A 411 -7.29 8.58 6.70
N VAL A 412 -8.20 7.62 6.66
CA VAL A 412 -7.95 6.23 7.10
C VAL A 412 -7.45 5.43 5.91
N ASP A 413 -6.19 5.00 5.97
CA ASP A 413 -5.56 4.17 4.93
C ASP A 413 -5.57 2.71 5.38
N GLY A 414 -6.28 1.85 4.67
CA GLY A 414 -6.33 0.42 5.00
C GLY A 414 -5.02 -0.30 4.69
N ALA A 415 -4.73 -1.38 5.41
CA ALA A 415 -3.56 -2.25 5.20
C ALA A 415 -3.41 -2.72 3.74
N GLU A 416 -4.50 -2.75 2.98
CA GLU A 416 -4.51 -3.08 1.56
C GLU A 416 -3.88 -1.99 0.67
N GLY A 417 -3.37 -0.89 1.25
CA GLY A 417 -2.74 0.24 0.59
C GLY A 417 -1.62 -0.13 -0.40
N GLY A 418 -1.29 0.79 -1.30
CA GLY A 418 -0.24 0.58 -2.32
C GLY A 418 1.11 1.12 -1.87
N THR A 419 2.19 0.63 -2.49
CA THR A 419 3.52 1.22 -2.34
C THR A 419 4.38 1.01 -3.57
N GLY A 420 5.30 1.94 -3.82
CA GLY A 420 6.36 1.76 -4.81
C GLY A 420 7.45 0.79 -4.34
N ALA A 421 7.69 0.71 -3.03
CA ALA A 421 8.66 -0.17 -2.38
C ALA A 421 8.33 -0.35 -0.89
N ALA A 422 8.23 -1.60 -0.43
CA ALA A 422 8.18 -1.97 0.98
C ALA A 422 8.67 -3.42 1.18
N PRO A 423 9.12 -3.80 2.39
CA PRO A 423 9.36 -5.19 2.73
C PRO A 423 8.05 -6.01 2.69
N VAL A 424 8.14 -7.27 2.27
CA VAL A 424 6.97 -8.16 2.13
C VAL A 424 6.25 -8.37 3.45
N GLU A 425 7.00 -8.56 4.55
CA GLU A 425 6.42 -8.71 5.90
C GLU A 425 5.51 -7.54 6.30
N PHE A 426 5.82 -6.32 5.85
CA PHE A 426 5.00 -5.15 6.14
C PHE A 426 3.74 -5.12 5.27
N ILE A 427 3.84 -5.52 4.01
CA ILE A 427 2.72 -5.52 3.07
C ILE A 427 1.67 -6.57 3.48
N ASP A 428 2.14 -7.74 3.93
CA ASP A 428 1.27 -8.89 4.15
C ASP A 428 0.75 -9.00 5.60
N HIS A 429 1.46 -8.41 6.58
CA HIS A 429 1.20 -8.68 8.00
C HIS A 429 1.14 -7.44 8.91
N VAL A 430 1.29 -6.21 8.40
CA VAL A 430 1.29 -5.00 9.24
C VAL A 430 0.22 -4.01 8.80
N GLY A 431 -0.65 -3.65 9.74
CA GLY A 431 -1.74 -2.68 9.56
C GLY A 431 -3.13 -3.29 9.70
N VAL A 432 -4.11 -2.46 10.03
CA VAL A 432 -5.51 -2.87 10.10
C VAL A 432 -6.18 -2.67 8.72
N PRO A 433 -6.99 -3.64 8.24
CA PRO A 433 -7.72 -3.49 6.98
C PRO A 433 -8.66 -2.28 7.01
N MET A 434 -8.98 -1.74 5.83
CA MET A 434 -9.68 -0.46 5.70
C MET A 434 -11.02 -0.43 6.46
N GLN A 435 -11.79 -1.54 6.40
CA GLN A 435 -13.14 -1.60 6.98
C GLN A 435 -13.10 -1.42 8.50
N GLU A 436 -12.26 -2.19 9.18
CA GLU A 436 -12.13 -2.19 10.64
C GLU A 436 -11.54 -0.87 11.11
N GLY A 437 -10.52 -0.36 10.41
CA GLY A 437 -9.93 0.94 10.71
C GLY A 437 -10.93 2.09 10.58
N LEU A 438 -11.69 2.12 9.48
CA LEU A 438 -12.69 3.15 9.23
C LEU A 438 -13.83 3.11 10.25
N LEU A 439 -14.35 1.91 10.55
CA LEU A 439 -15.39 1.74 11.56
C LEU A 439 -14.93 2.20 12.93
N LEU A 440 -13.71 1.85 13.35
CA LEU A 440 -13.17 2.27 14.64
C LEU A 440 -13.03 3.79 14.71
N VAL A 441 -12.44 4.42 13.70
CA VAL A 441 -12.28 5.89 13.65
C VAL A 441 -13.65 6.59 13.66
N HIS A 442 -14.56 6.20 12.77
CA HIS A 442 -15.89 6.79 12.67
C HIS A 442 -16.65 6.71 13.99
N ASN A 443 -16.76 5.51 14.56
CA ASN A 443 -17.51 5.29 15.80
C ASN A 443 -16.85 5.94 17.02
N THR A 444 -15.53 6.01 17.07
CA THR A 444 -14.85 6.75 18.16
C THR A 444 -15.22 8.23 18.12
N LEU A 445 -15.22 8.83 16.94
CA LEU A 445 -15.57 10.24 16.78
C LEU A 445 -17.06 10.50 17.05
N VAL A 446 -17.95 9.57 16.70
CA VAL A 446 -19.38 9.65 17.06
C VAL A 446 -19.54 9.55 18.57
N GLY A 447 -18.98 8.52 19.19
CA GLY A 447 -19.05 8.26 20.62
C GLY A 447 -18.42 9.33 21.50
N THR A 448 -17.59 10.21 20.93
CA THR A 448 -16.99 11.37 21.63
C THR A 448 -17.55 12.72 21.21
N ASN A 449 -18.60 12.74 20.38
CA ASN A 449 -19.23 13.94 19.83
C ASN A 449 -18.28 14.82 19.00
N LEU A 450 -17.22 14.26 18.41
CA LEU A 450 -16.27 14.98 17.56
C LEU A 450 -16.54 14.82 16.05
N ARG A 451 -17.37 13.83 15.64
CA ARG A 451 -17.59 13.49 14.23
C ARG A 451 -18.04 14.65 13.34
N HIS A 452 -18.82 15.59 13.89
CA HIS A 452 -19.32 16.75 13.15
C HIS A 452 -18.25 17.81 12.84
N ARG A 453 -17.11 17.78 13.54
CA ARG A 453 -15.98 18.71 13.35
C ARG A 453 -14.90 18.17 12.41
N ILE A 454 -14.92 16.88 12.11
CA ILE A 454 -13.84 16.16 11.45
C ILE A 454 -14.41 15.38 10.27
N ALA A 455 -13.99 15.75 9.06
CA ALA A 455 -14.32 14.98 7.86
C ALA A 455 -13.43 13.72 7.79
N ILE A 456 -13.99 12.58 7.36
CA ILE A 456 -13.25 11.31 7.27
C ILE A 456 -13.05 10.94 5.79
N GLY A 457 -11.81 10.86 5.35
CA GLY A 457 -11.44 10.26 4.08
C GLY A 457 -11.03 8.81 4.26
N CYS A 458 -11.12 8.00 3.21
CA CYS A 458 -10.53 6.66 3.24
C CYS A 458 -9.75 6.33 1.96
N ALA A 459 -8.75 5.47 2.10
CA ALA A 459 -8.01 4.87 1.00
C ALA A 459 -7.83 3.37 1.27
N GLY A 460 -7.96 2.55 0.22
CA GLY A 460 -7.92 1.09 0.37
C GLY A 460 -8.66 0.37 -0.75
N LYS A 461 -7.97 0.09 -1.86
CA LYS A 461 -8.51 -0.64 -3.04
C LYS A 461 -9.83 -0.11 -3.66
N VAL A 462 -10.24 1.13 -3.37
CA VAL A 462 -11.41 1.78 -3.97
C VAL A 462 -11.18 2.10 -5.45
N ILE A 463 -11.93 1.48 -6.36
CA ILE A 463 -11.84 1.72 -7.82
C ILE A 463 -13.20 1.76 -8.54
N THR A 464 -14.29 1.34 -7.88
CA THR A 464 -15.64 1.28 -8.46
C THR A 464 -16.61 2.20 -7.73
N ALA A 465 -17.77 2.45 -8.35
CA ALA A 465 -18.84 3.20 -7.71
C ALA A 465 -19.44 2.46 -6.51
N PHE A 466 -19.49 1.13 -6.56
CA PHE A 466 -19.95 0.33 -5.43
C PHE A 466 -18.96 0.39 -4.26
N ASP A 467 -17.65 0.38 -4.53
CA ASP A 467 -16.63 0.57 -3.49
C ASP A 467 -16.85 1.90 -2.77
N LEU A 468 -17.06 3.00 -3.52
CA LEU A 468 -17.37 4.33 -2.96
C LEU A 468 -18.62 4.29 -2.08
N ALA A 469 -19.73 3.73 -2.59
CA ALA A 469 -20.97 3.61 -1.84
C ALA A 469 -20.77 2.79 -0.55
N ARG A 470 -20.05 1.67 -0.63
CA ARG A 470 -19.76 0.81 0.53
C ARG A 470 -18.99 1.54 1.62
N VAL A 471 -17.90 2.22 1.28
CA VAL A 471 -17.08 2.87 2.31
C VAL A 471 -17.74 4.13 2.86
N MET A 472 -18.56 4.83 2.05
CA MET A 472 -19.39 5.92 2.57
C MET A 472 -20.43 5.42 3.57
N ALA A 473 -21.05 4.26 3.29
CA ALA A 473 -21.96 3.60 4.22
C ALA A 473 -21.32 3.23 5.56
N LEU A 474 -20.01 2.99 5.57
CA LEU A 474 -19.20 2.68 6.76
C LEU A 474 -18.70 3.94 7.49
N GLY A 475 -18.91 5.13 6.94
CA GLY A 475 -18.69 6.39 7.64
C GLY A 475 -17.69 7.37 7.00
N ALA A 476 -17.14 7.05 5.82
CA ALA A 476 -16.30 7.97 5.04
C ALA A 476 -17.14 9.09 4.39
N ASP A 477 -16.62 10.32 4.41
CA ASP A 477 -17.18 11.46 3.69
C ASP A 477 -16.65 11.53 2.24
N TRP A 478 -15.42 11.05 1.98
CA TRP A 478 -14.85 10.90 0.62
C TRP A 478 -13.82 9.77 0.55
N CYS A 479 -13.37 9.46 -0.66
CA CYS A 479 -12.38 8.41 -0.92
C CYS A 479 -11.23 8.88 -1.79
N ASN A 480 -10.05 8.33 -1.53
CA ASN A 480 -8.85 8.53 -2.31
C ASN A 480 -8.44 7.22 -3.00
N ALA A 481 -8.10 7.30 -4.29
CA ALA A 481 -7.57 6.16 -5.04
C ALA A 481 -6.16 6.44 -5.56
N GLY A 482 -5.19 5.57 -5.23
CA GLY A 482 -3.86 5.61 -5.85
C GLY A 482 -3.83 4.69 -7.08
N ARG A 483 -3.95 3.38 -6.83
CA ARG A 483 -3.84 2.35 -7.88
C ARG A 483 -4.92 2.48 -8.98
N GLY A 484 -6.14 2.92 -8.65
CA GLY A 484 -7.18 3.19 -9.67
C GLY A 484 -6.70 4.23 -10.69
N PHE A 485 -6.16 5.35 -10.23
CA PHE A 485 -5.61 6.37 -11.14
C PHE A 485 -4.30 5.93 -11.81
N MET A 486 -3.47 5.09 -11.18
CA MET A 486 -2.33 4.46 -11.87
C MET A 486 -2.79 3.57 -13.04
N LEU A 487 -3.84 2.76 -12.84
CA LEU A 487 -4.45 1.96 -13.91
C LEU A 487 -5.02 2.86 -15.02
N ALA A 488 -5.67 3.97 -14.66
CA ALA A 488 -6.16 4.97 -15.61
C ALA A 488 -5.04 5.59 -16.46
N LEU A 489 -3.86 5.85 -15.87
CA LEU A 489 -2.66 6.27 -16.62
C LEU A 489 -2.18 5.18 -17.60
N GLY A 490 -2.39 3.90 -17.28
CA GLY A 490 -1.92 2.76 -18.07
C GLY A 490 -0.99 1.82 -17.31
N CYS A 491 -0.99 1.83 -15.97
CA CYS A 491 -0.38 0.76 -15.20
C CYS A 491 -1.01 -0.58 -15.59
N ILE A 492 -0.17 -1.59 -15.76
CA ILE A 492 -0.57 -2.97 -16.07
C ILE A 492 -0.40 -3.91 -14.87
N GLN A 493 -0.10 -3.38 -13.68
CA GLN A 493 0.16 -4.20 -12.48
C GLN A 493 1.38 -5.12 -12.66
N ALA A 494 2.45 -4.65 -13.32
CA ALA A 494 3.69 -5.41 -13.51
C ALA A 494 4.48 -5.65 -12.21
N GLN A 495 4.18 -4.92 -11.12
CA GLN A 495 4.82 -5.04 -9.80
C GLN A 495 6.35 -4.81 -9.76
N THR A 496 6.91 -4.17 -10.80
CA THR A 496 8.33 -3.80 -10.90
C THR A 496 8.63 -2.36 -10.46
N CYS A 497 7.73 -1.73 -9.70
CA CYS A 497 7.79 -0.29 -9.36
C CYS A 497 9.10 0.13 -8.68
N HIS A 498 9.61 -0.72 -7.79
CA HIS A 498 10.83 -0.47 -7.02
C HIS A 498 12.10 -0.52 -7.89
N THR A 499 12.09 -1.26 -9.01
CA THR A 499 13.28 -1.47 -9.85
C THR A 499 13.60 -0.28 -10.75
N GLY A 500 12.63 0.59 -11.01
CA GLY A 500 12.76 1.68 -11.99
C GLY A 500 12.55 1.26 -13.44
N PHE A 501 12.31 -0.03 -13.72
CA PHE A 501 12.10 -0.55 -15.08
C PHE A 501 10.62 -0.69 -15.45
N CYS A 502 9.76 0.22 -14.98
CA CYS A 502 8.34 0.22 -15.30
C CYS A 502 8.12 0.16 -16.82
N PRO A 503 7.38 -0.83 -17.36
CA PRO A 503 7.23 -1.00 -18.81
C PRO A 503 6.32 0.06 -19.44
N THR A 504 5.48 0.73 -18.64
CA THR A 504 4.49 1.70 -19.13
C THR A 504 4.86 3.15 -18.78
N GLY A 505 6.05 3.38 -18.23
CA GLY A 505 6.53 4.73 -17.92
C GLY A 505 5.90 5.38 -16.68
N VAL A 506 5.08 4.67 -15.89
CA VAL A 506 4.40 5.22 -14.71
C VAL A 506 5.35 5.38 -13.51
N THR A 507 6.14 4.36 -13.17
CA THR A 507 6.99 4.30 -11.96
C THR A 507 8.48 4.21 -12.27
N THR A 508 8.98 5.15 -13.08
CA THR A 508 10.38 5.17 -13.55
C THR A 508 10.94 6.59 -13.64
N GLN A 509 12.25 6.71 -13.45
CA GLN A 509 13.00 7.95 -13.69
C GLN A 509 13.78 7.93 -15.02
N ASP A 510 13.66 6.86 -15.83
CA ASP A 510 14.27 6.74 -17.15
C ASP A 510 13.48 7.55 -18.20
N PRO A 511 14.06 8.61 -18.78
CA PRO A 511 13.38 9.46 -19.76
C PRO A 511 12.88 8.69 -20.99
N VAL A 512 13.58 7.63 -21.42
CA VAL A 512 13.18 6.83 -22.59
C VAL A 512 11.88 6.08 -22.30
N ARG A 513 11.74 5.53 -21.09
CA ARG A 513 10.51 4.83 -20.67
C ARG A 513 9.37 5.79 -20.40
N GLN A 514 9.65 6.98 -19.87
CA GLN A 514 8.63 7.99 -19.61
C GLN A 514 7.92 8.45 -20.89
N ARG A 515 8.59 8.43 -22.05
CA ARG A 515 7.99 8.78 -23.37
C ARG A 515 6.77 7.94 -23.72
N ALA A 516 6.64 6.73 -23.19
CA ALA A 516 5.46 5.88 -23.38
C ALA A 516 4.18 6.49 -22.77
N LEU A 517 4.33 7.39 -21.79
CA LEU A 517 3.23 8.05 -21.09
C LEU A 517 3.02 9.46 -21.67
N VAL A 518 2.16 9.54 -22.69
CA VAL A 518 1.81 10.80 -23.37
C VAL A 518 0.87 11.64 -22.50
N VAL A 519 1.37 12.74 -21.94
CA VAL A 519 0.67 13.56 -20.93
C VAL A 519 -0.74 14.02 -21.36
N PRO A 520 -0.95 14.62 -22.56
CA PRO A 520 -2.29 15.05 -22.96
C PRO A 520 -3.32 13.91 -23.02
N ASP A 521 -2.94 12.75 -23.57
CA ASP A 521 -3.80 11.54 -23.62
C ASP A 521 -4.10 11.02 -22.21
N LYS A 522 -3.06 10.89 -21.37
CA LYS A 522 -3.23 10.34 -20.03
C LYS A 522 -4.01 11.25 -19.09
N ALA A 523 -3.93 12.57 -19.27
CA ALA A 523 -4.75 13.52 -18.52
C ALA A 523 -6.25 13.35 -18.80
N GLU A 524 -6.63 13.18 -20.06
CA GLU A 524 -8.01 12.86 -20.45
C GLU A 524 -8.47 11.54 -19.81
N ARG A 525 -7.59 10.54 -19.80
CA ARG A 525 -7.88 9.24 -19.17
C ARG A 525 -8.13 9.34 -17.66
N VAL A 526 -7.32 10.14 -16.98
CA VAL A 526 -7.48 10.44 -15.55
C VAL A 526 -8.81 11.14 -15.29
N ARG A 527 -9.14 12.18 -16.06
CA ARG A 527 -10.43 12.88 -15.96
C ARG A 527 -11.62 11.94 -16.21
N ASN A 528 -11.55 11.14 -17.26
CA ASN A 528 -12.63 10.23 -17.65
C ASN A 528 -12.84 9.14 -16.60
N PHE A 529 -11.78 8.57 -16.02
CA PHE A 529 -11.93 7.58 -14.96
C PHE A 529 -12.68 8.14 -13.75
N HIS A 530 -12.33 9.36 -13.33
CA HIS A 530 -13.05 10.07 -12.26
C HIS A 530 -14.51 10.32 -12.64
N ARG A 531 -14.76 11.00 -13.77
CA ARG A 531 -16.10 11.35 -14.26
C ARG A 531 -17.02 10.13 -14.39
N SER A 532 -16.57 9.08 -15.08
CA SER A 532 -17.37 7.87 -15.31
C SER A 532 -17.63 7.10 -14.02
N THR A 533 -16.69 7.15 -13.06
CA THR A 533 -16.90 6.54 -11.74
C THR A 533 -17.94 7.31 -10.92
N LEU A 534 -17.91 8.64 -10.94
CA LEU A 534 -18.93 9.46 -10.29
C LEU A 534 -20.30 9.35 -10.99
N HIS A 535 -20.35 9.24 -12.31
CA HIS A 535 -21.59 8.97 -13.03
C HIS A 535 -22.22 7.65 -12.60
N ALA A 536 -21.43 6.57 -12.53
CA ALA A 536 -21.93 5.29 -12.02
C ALA A 536 -22.35 5.38 -10.53
N LEU A 537 -21.69 6.24 -9.73
CA LEU A 537 -22.12 6.50 -8.35
C LEU A 537 -23.46 7.25 -8.32
N GLN A 538 -23.67 8.22 -9.21
CA GLN A 538 -24.95 8.92 -9.37
C GLN A 538 -26.07 7.92 -9.66
N GLU A 539 -25.85 6.99 -10.59
CA GLU A 539 -26.83 5.95 -10.93
C GLU A 539 -27.14 5.04 -9.72
N LEU A 540 -26.13 4.66 -8.93
CA LEU A 540 -26.35 3.88 -7.70
C LEU A 540 -27.13 4.66 -6.64
N VAL A 541 -26.82 5.93 -6.44
CA VAL A 541 -27.54 6.81 -5.49
C VAL A 541 -28.99 6.98 -5.92
N GLN A 542 -29.23 7.17 -7.22
CA GLN A 542 -30.58 7.25 -7.79
C GLN A 542 -31.35 5.95 -7.63
N ALA A 543 -30.72 4.82 -7.94
CA ALA A 543 -31.31 3.50 -7.77
C ALA A 543 -31.68 3.23 -6.31
N ALA A 544 -30.88 3.71 -5.35
CA ALA A 544 -31.18 3.63 -3.93
C ALA A 544 -32.27 4.62 -3.45
N GLY A 545 -32.75 5.52 -4.32
CA GLY A 545 -33.75 6.53 -3.97
C GLY A 545 -33.21 7.72 -3.16
N LEU A 546 -31.90 7.94 -3.19
CA LEU A 546 -31.21 8.94 -2.36
C LEU A 546 -30.84 10.21 -3.16
N ALA A 547 -30.58 11.30 -2.46
CA ALA A 547 -30.23 12.58 -3.08
C ALA A 547 -28.70 12.82 -3.16
N HIS A 548 -27.92 12.15 -2.31
CA HIS A 548 -26.48 12.34 -2.21
C HIS A 548 -25.79 11.08 -1.66
N PRO A 549 -24.57 10.71 -2.11
CA PRO A 549 -23.85 9.55 -1.59
C PRO A 549 -23.68 9.51 -0.06
N ARG A 550 -23.57 10.68 0.60
CA ARG A 550 -23.50 10.79 2.08
C ARG A 550 -24.74 10.27 2.81
N GLN A 551 -25.87 10.10 2.11
CA GLN A 551 -27.08 9.51 2.69
C GLN A 551 -27.04 7.98 2.68
N ILE A 552 -26.08 7.38 1.97
CA ILE A 552 -25.87 5.94 2.00
C ILE A 552 -25.33 5.60 3.39
N THR A 553 -26.09 4.78 4.10
CA THR A 553 -25.73 4.21 5.41
C THR A 553 -25.61 2.69 5.30
N ALA A 554 -25.04 2.05 6.32
CA ALA A 554 -24.94 0.58 6.40
C ALA A 554 -26.31 -0.16 6.29
N HIS A 555 -27.45 0.53 6.45
CA HIS A 555 -28.78 -0.08 6.22
C HIS A 555 -29.10 -0.31 4.73
N HIS A 556 -28.41 0.38 3.82
CA HIS A 556 -28.66 0.25 2.38
C HIS A 556 -27.90 -0.93 1.76
N ILE A 557 -26.93 -1.49 2.48
CA ILE A 557 -26.07 -2.57 2.00
C ILE A 557 -26.48 -3.86 2.69
N VAL A 558 -26.62 -4.91 1.89
CA VAL A 558 -26.88 -6.26 2.37
C VAL A 558 -25.66 -7.11 2.09
N ARG A 559 -25.31 -7.99 3.03
CA ARG A 559 -24.23 -8.97 2.88
C ARG A 559 -24.77 -10.38 3.06
N ARG A 560 -24.36 -11.28 2.19
CA ARG A 560 -24.57 -12.72 2.34
C ARG A 560 -23.62 -13.30 3.39
N ILE A 561 -24.16 -13.94 4.42
CA ILE A 561 -23.38 -14.57 5.50
C ILE A 561 -23.17 -16.06 5.23
N SER A 562 -24.18 -16.70 4.65
CA SER A 562 -24.14 -18.11 4.28
C SER A 562 -25.01 -18.38 3.06
N ALA A 563 -25.11 -19.65 2.64
CA ALA A 563 -25.97 -20.05 1.54
C ALA A 563 -27.44 -19.66 1.75
N THR A 564 -27.91 -19.62 3.01
CA THR A 564 -29.31 -19.38 3.36
C THR A 564 -29.57 -18.07 4.09
N GLU A 565 -28.52 -17.36 4.53
CA GLU A 565 -28.66 -16.17 5.36
C GLU A 565 -28.04 -14.92 4.73
N VAL A 566 -28.81 -13.83 4.81
CA VAL A 566 -28.40 -12.48 4.42
C VAL A 566 -28.72 -11.52 5.56
N ARG A 567 -27.84 -10.57 5.84
CA ARG A 567 -28.06 -9.54 6.87
C ARG A 567 -27.75 -8.16 6.32
N LEU A 568 -28.43 -7.15 6.85
CA LEU A 568 -28.05 -5.76 6.63
C LEU A 568 -26.66 -5.53 7.19
N LEU A 569 -25.84 -4.75 6.49
CA LEU A 569 -24.49 -4.42 6.94
C LEU A 569 -24.53 -3.70 8.30
N SER A 570 -25.57 -2.91 8.56
CA SER A 570 -25.83 -2.27 9.86
C SER A 570 -25.87 -3.25 11.05
N ASN A 571 -26.26 -4.50 10.82
CA ASN A 571 -26.38 -5.52 11.85
C ASN A 571 -25.08 -6.33 12.03
N LEU A 572 -24.09 -6.09 11.16
CA LEU A 572 -22.82 -6.84 11.10
C LEU A 572 -21.63 -5.99 11.54
N VAL A 573 -21.78 -4.67 11.55
CA VAL A 573 -20.68 -3.74 11.84
C VAL A 573 -20.95 -3.00 13.13
N MET A 574 -19.86 -2.64 13.81
CA MET A 574 -19.91 -1.85 15.04
C MET A 574 -20.59 -0.50 14.80
N GLN A 575 -21.55 -0.17 15.68
CA GLN A 575 -22.22 1.13 15.74
C GLN A 575 -22.19 1.66 17.18
N VAL A 576 -21.87 2.94 17.33
CA VAL A 576 -21.77 3.62 18.63
C VAL A 576 -22.69 4.84 18.63
N ALA A 577 -23.47 5.01 19.69
CA ALA A 577 -24.35 6.17 19.85
C ALA A 577 -23.54 7.45 20.13
N PRO A 578 -24.03 8.63 19.70
CA PRO A 578 -23.38 9.90 19.99
C PRO A 578 -23.11 10.09 21.49
N GLY A 579 -21.86 10.41 21.86
CA GLY A 579 -21.46 10.65 23.25
C GLY A 579 -21.31 9.40 24.14
N ALA A 580 -21.55 8.19 23.62
CA ALA A 580 -21.52 6.96 24.42
C ALA A 580 -20.15 6.63 25.05
N LEU A 581 -19.05 7.16 24.51
CA LEU A 581 -17.69 6.95 25.05
C LEU A 581 -17.29 8.00 26.10
N LEU A 582 -18.18 8.96 26.41
CA LEU A 582 -17.97 9.95 27.46
C LEU A 582 -18.48 9.49 28.83
N GLY A 583 -19.28 8.41 28.86
CA GLY A 583 -19.85 7.83 30.06
C GLY A 583 -19.22 6.48 30.43
N PRO A 584 -19.94 5.65 31.23
CA PRO A 584 -19.53 4.27 31.51
C PRO A 584 -19.38 3.44 30.24
N LEU A 585 -18.37 2.57 30.21
CA LEU A 585 -18.03 1.77 29.03
C LEU A 585 -18.63 0.37 29.04
N ASP A 586 -19.34 -0.04 30.09
CA ASP A 586 -19.76 -1.43 30.31
C ASP A 586 -20.55 -2.03 29.13
N ASP A 587 -21.42 -1.21 28.54
CA ASP A 587 -22.29 -1.55 27.40
C ASP A 587 -21.63 -1.32 26.03
N GLN A 588 -20.38 -0.88 25.98
CA GLN A 588 -19.67 -0.58 24.73
C GLN A 588 -18.94 -1.81 24.17
N HIS A 589 -18.66 -1.77 22.86
CA HIS A 589 -17.90 -2.82 22.18
C HIS A 589 -16.55 -3.08 22.91
N THR A 590 -16.13 -4.35 22.96
CA THR A 590 -14.97 -4.83 23.72
C THR A 590 -13.70 -4.03 23.46
N VAL A 591 -13.49 -3.60 22.20
CA VAL A 591 -12.36 -2.73 21.81
C VAL A 591 -12.29 -1.44 22.64
N PHE A 592 -13.42 -0.78 22.91
CA PHE A 592 -13.44 0.44 23.72
C PHE A 592 -13.20 0.11 25.18
N ARG A 593 -13.89 -0.89 25.73
CA ARG A 593 -13.73 -1.28 27.15
C ARG A 593 -12.29 -1.64 27.49
N ASN A 594 -11.62 -2.38 26.60
CA ASN A 594 -10.30 -2.91 26.86
C ASN A 594 -9.20 -1.88 26.59
N TYR A 595 -9.30 -1.08 25.52
CA TYR A 595 -8.20 -0.21 25.10
C TYR A 595 -8.41 1.28 25.40
N TRP A 596 -9.65 1.76 25.58
CA TRP A 596 -9.90 3.17 25.95
C TRP A 596 -9.28 3.55 27.29
N PRO A 597 -9.35 2.72 28.35
CA PRO A 597 -8.68 3.03 29.63
C PRO A 597 -7.16 3.10 29.53
N LEU A 598 -6.56 2.34 28.59
CA LEU A 598 -5.11 2.29 28.40
C LEU A 598 -4.55 3.54 27.69
N ALA A 599 -5.38 4.34 27.05
CA ALA A 599 -4.96 5.50 26.28
C ALA A 599 -4.76 6.75 27.15
N SER A 600 -3.73 7.55 26.85
CA SER A 600 -3.46 8.85 27.49
C SER A 600 -3.28 9.95 26.46
N ALA A 601 -3.82 11.15 26.71
CA ALA A 601 -3.59 12.30 25.85
C ALA A 601 -2.10 12.71 25.78
N HIS A 602 -1.29 12.31 26.76
CA HIS A 602 0.11 12.73 26.90
C HIS A 602 1.12 11.65 26.47
N SER A 603 0.67 10.50 25.96
CA SER A 603 1.57 9.44 25.51
C SER A 603 0.90 8.56 24.45
N PHE A 604 1.65 8.18 23.43
CA PHE A 604 1.23 7.10 22.50
C PHE A 604 1.40 5.70 23.11
N GLN A 605 2.17 5.58 24.20
CA GLN A 605 2.28 4.31 24.92
C GLN A 605 1.04 4.07 25.79
N ALA A 606 0.71 2.80 26.00
CA ALA A 606 -0.30 2.41 26.98
C ALA A 606 0.11 2.86 28.38
N VAL A 607 -0.85 3.36 29.18
CA VAL A 607 -0.62 3.87 30.54
C VAL A 607 -0.07 2.80 31.49
N ASP A 608 -0.45 1.53 31.29
CA ASP A 608 0.11 0.38 32.00
C ASP A 608 0.41 -0.77 31.01
N PRO A 609 1.69 -1.04 30.72
CA PRO A 609 2.10 -2.15 29.85
C PRO A 609 1.68 -3.54 30.38
N ALA A 610 1.57 -3.71 31.70
CA ALA A 610 1.12 -4.97 32.30
C ALA A 610 -0.39 -5.15 32.09
N ALA A 611 -1.17 -4.07 32.17
CA ALA A 611 -2.58 -4.09 31.82
C ALA A 611 -2.82 -4.39 30.33
N TYR A 612 -1.92 -3.98 29.43
CA TYR A 612 -1.98 -4.40 28.02
C TYR A 612 -1.74 -5.91 27.87
N ALA A 613 -0.72 -6.48 28.54
CA ALA A 613 -0.46 -7.92 28.50
C ALA A 613 -1.58 -8.76 29.15
N ALA A 614 -2.30 -8.19 30.11
CA ALA A 614 -3.43 -8.80 30.80
C ALA A 614 -4.79 -8.53 30.12
N ALA A 615 -4.84 -7.69 29.08
CA ALA A 615 -6.07 -7.43 28.35
C ALA A 615 -6.58 -8.78 27.80
N PRO A 616 -7.79 -9.22 28.18
CA PRO A 616 -8.25 -10.55 27.82
C PRO A 616 -8.34 -10.64 26.31
N VAL A 617 -7.58 -11.58 25.73
CA VAL A 617 -7.87 -12.12 24.40
C VAL A 617 -9.18 -12.88 24.58
N THR A 618 -10.29 -12.16 24.48
CA THR A 618 -11.60 -12.79 24.47
C THR A 618 -11.64 -13.62 23.20
N GLU A 619 -11.65 -14.93 23.37
CA GLU A 619 -11.98 -15.87 22.30
C GLU A 619 -13.22 -15.33 21.60
N THR A 620 -13.08 -15.18 20.29
CA THR A 620 -14.12 -14.94 19.31
C THR A 620 -15.51 -15.32 19.81
N GLU A 621 -16.44 -14.36 19.73
CA GLU A 621 -17.85 -14.65 19.55
C GLU A 621 -17.97 -15.84 18.59
N THR A 622 -18.33 -16.99 19.12
CA THR A 622 -18.90 -18.07 18.32
C THR A 622 -20.09 -17.47 17.61
N ALA A 623 -19.94 -17.22 16.30
CA ALA A 623 -21.03 -16.84 15.43
C ALA A 623 -22.20 -17.83 15.60
N PRO A 624 -23.45 -17.37 15.77
CA PRO A 624 -24.59 -18.10 15.26
C PRO A 624 -24.70 -17.96 13.74
#